data_AF-A0A7C6SD44-F1
#
_entry.id   AF-A0A7C6SD44-F1
#
_cell.length_a   1.000
_cell.length_b   1.000
_cell.length_c   1.000
_cell.angle_alpha   90.00
_cell.angle_beta   90.00
_cell.angle_gamma   90.00
#
_symmetry.space_group_name_H-M   'P 1'
#
loop_
_entity.id
_entity.type
_entity.pdbx_description
1 polymer ?
#
loop_
_entity_poly.entity_id
_entity_poly.type
_entity_poly.pdbx_seq_one_letter_code
_entity_poly.pdbx_strand_id
1 'polypeptide(L)'
;MEYGFADNESDQQRLLYNWAALAEAVVRGTANYLNVPYSPPRFISYTVRRGDSLYSIARNFNTTIDKIKRDNNLTSNTIYPGQQLFIYR
;
A
#
# COMPACT_ATOMS: atom_id res chain seq x y z
N MET A 1 6.59 29.05 -7.37
CA MET A 1 6.04 28.29 -8.50
C MET A 1 6.67 26.91 -8.43
N GLU A 2 5.86 25.88 -8.28
CA GLU A 2 6.26 24.46 -8.22
C GLU A 2 6.35 23.96 -9.67
N TYR A 3 7.50 23.40 -10.06
CA TYR A 3 7.82 23.13 -11.48
C TYR A 3 7.77 21.65 -11.85
N GLY A 4 7.39 20.74 -10.95
CA GLY A 4 7.25 19.33 -11.31
C GLY A 4 6.70 18.46 -10.18
N PHE A 5 6.36 17.21 -10.51
CA PHE A 5 5.73 16.26 -9.59
C PHE A 5 6.65 15.70 -8.48
N ALA A 6 7.96 15.97 -8.53
CA ALA A 6 8.96 15.31 -7.69
C ALA A 6 10.23 16.16 -7.46
N ASP A 7 10.09 17.47 -7.25
CA ASP A 7 11.25 18.38 -7.19
C ASP A 7 11.75 18.65 -5.76
N ASN A 8 11.03 18.24 -4.72
CA ASN A 8 11.40 18.45 -3.32
C ASN A 8 11.09 17.25 -2.41
N GLU A 9 11.60 17.30 -1.17
CA GLU A 9 11.45 16.22 -0.18
C GLU A 9 9.98 15.98 0.22
N SER A 10 9.15 17.02 0.27
CA SER A 10 7.72 16.88 0.56
C SER A 10 7.00 16.11 -0.55
N ASP A 11 7.36 16.36 -1.81
CA ASP A 11 6.80 15.62 -2.94
C ASP A 11 7.33 14.19 -3.01
N GLN A 12 8.62 13.98 -2.68
CA GLN A 12 9.15 12.62 -2.50
C GLN A 12 8.38 11.87 -1.42
N GLN A 13 8.08 12.49 -0.28
CA GLN A 13 7.28 11.89 0.77
C GLN A 13 5.84 11.64 0.28
N ARG A 14 5.20 12.60 -0.39
CA ARG A 14 3.86 12.40 -0.97
C ARG A 14 3.83 11.21 -1.93
N LEU A 15 4.82 11.10 -2.81
CA LEU A 15 4.94 9.97 -3.74
C LEU A 15 5.17 8.66 -2.98
N LEU A 16 6.11 8.61 -2.03
CA LEU A 16 6.46 7.41 -1.27
C LEU A 16 5.34 6.94 -0.35
N TYR A 17 4.57 7.85 0.26
CA TYR A 17 3.50 7.49 1.20
C TYR A 17 2.13 7.36 0.52
N ASN A 18 1.97 7.85 -0.71
CA ASN A 18 0.70 7.81 -1.46
C ASN A 18 0.80 7.07 -2.79
N TRP A 19 1.87 6.31 -3.03
CA TRP A 19 2.12 5.61 -4.30
C TRP A 19 0.94 4.72 -4.73
N ALA A 20 0.28 4.05 -3.78
CA ALA A 20 -0.84 3.16 -4.06
C ALA A 20 -2.06 3.92 -4.61
N ALA A 21 -2.36 5.11 -4.07
CA ALA A 21 -3.46 5.95 -4.58
C ALA A 21 -3.12 6.54 -5.95
N LEU A 22 -1.85 6.89 -6.18
CA LEU A 22 -1.39 7.37 -7.49
C LEU A 22 -1.50 6.27 -8.55
N ALA A 23 -1.04 5.06 -8.24
CA ALA A 23 -1.20 3.90 -9.11
C ALA A 23 -2.67 3.61 -9.41
N GLU A 24 -3.54 3.66 -8.40
CA GLU A 24 -4.99 3.48 -8.57
C GLU A 24 -5.61 4.56 -9.47
N ALA A 25 -5.21 5.83 -9.31
CA ALA A 25 -5.71 6.93 -10.13
C ALA A 25 -5.33 6.74 -11.61
N VAL A 26 -4.10 6.31 -11.89
CA VAL A 26 -3.64 5.99 -13.25
C VAL A 26 -4.46 4.84 -13.83
N VAL A 27 -4.56 3.71 -13.12
CA VAL A 27 -5.31 2.52 -13.60
C VAL A 27 -6.77 2.86 -13.87
N ARG A 28 -7.42 3.59 -12.97
CA ARG A 28 -8.80 4.05 -13.14
C ARG A 28 -8.94 4.95 -14.37
N GLY A 29 -8.03 5.89 -14.58
CA GLY A 29 -8.02 6.76 -15.75
C GLY A 29 -7.90 5.97 -17.06
N THR A 30 -6.98 5.01 -17.11
CA THR A 30 -6.81 4.13 -18.28
C THR A 30 -8.02 3.24 -18.50
N ALA A 31 -8.60 2.66 -17.45
CA ALA A 31 -9.79 1.82 -17.54
C ALA A 31 -11.00 2.58 -18.08
N ASN A 32 -11.22 3.81 -17.60
CA ASN A 32 -12.24 4.70 -18.10
C ASN A 32 -12.03 5.05 -19.58
N TYR A 33 -10.79 5.35 -19.97
CA TYR A 33 -10.44 5.65 -21.37
C TYR A 33 -10.73 4.48 -22.31
N LEU A 34 -10.43 3.26 -21.87
CA LEU A 34 -10.66 2.02 -22.64
C LEU A 34 -12.08 1.46 -22.51
N ASN A 35 -12.94 2.11 -21.71
CA ASN A 35 -14.29 1.64 -21.37
C ASN A 35 -14.32 0.19 -20.84
N VAL A 36 -13.35 -0.17 -20.01
CA VAL A 36 -13.29 -1.48 -19.35
C VAL A 36 -13.72 -1.35 -17.89
N PRO A 37 -14.52 -2.29 -17.36
CA PRO A 37 -14.94 -2.26 -15.97
C PRO A 37 -13.72 -2.48 -15.06
N TYR A 38 -13.50 -1.54 -14.15
CA TYR A 38 -12.46 -1.62 -13.12
C TYR A 38 -13.09 -1.58 -11.74
N SER A 39 -12.75 -2.57 -10.91
CA SER A 39 -13.04 -2.54 -9.48
C SER A 39 -11.71 -2.38 -8.74
N PRO A 40 -11.53 -1.30 -7.95
CA PRO A 40 -10.32 -1.14 -7.19
C PRO A 40 -10.18 -2.29 -6.18
N PRO A 41 -8.95 -2.78 -5.95
CA PRO A 41 -8.71 -3.75 -4.91
C PRO A 41 -9.05 -3.12 -3.55
N ARG A 42 -9.74 -3.88 -2.70
CA ARG A 42 -10.09 -3.43 -1.36
C ARG A 42 -8.95 -3.81 -0.41
N PHE A 43 -8.27 -2.82 0.14
CA PHE A 43 -7.21 -3.05 1.11
C PHE A 43 -7.31 -2.06 2.28
N ILE A 44 -6.64 -2.40 3.37
CA ILE A 44 -6.42 -1.53 4.53
C ILE A 44 -4.94 -1.19 4.59
N SER A 45 -4.62 0.09 4.71
CA SER A 45 -3.27 0.53 5.05
C SER A 45 -3.09 0.47 6.57
N TYR A 46 -2.16 -0.37 7.03
CA TYR A 46 -1.89 -0.60 8.44
C TYR A 46 -0.47 -0.18 8.80
N THR A 47 -0.32 0.74 9.75
CA THR A 47 0.98 1.09 10.33
C THR A 47 1.30 0.15 11.48
N VAL A 48 2.38 -0.61 11.35
CA VAL A 48 2.89 -1.54 12.37
C VAL A 48 3.17 -0.77 13.67
N ARG A 49 2.68 -1.30 14.79
CA ARG A 49 2.86 -0.74 16.13
C ARG A 49 3.88 -1.55 16.91
N ARG A 50 4.40 -0.95 17.99
CA ARG A 50 5.31 -1.65 18.89
C ARG A 50 4.61 -2.87 19.50
N GLY A 51 5.21 -4.05 19.34
CA GLY A 51 4.68 -5.32 19.83
C GLY A 51 3.90 -6.12 18.78
N ASP A 52 3.69 -5.58 17.58
CA ASP A 52 3.06 -6.33 16.50
C ASP A 52 3.98 -7.41 15.91
N SER A 53 3.35 -8.45 15.38
CA SER A 53 3.96 -9.48 14.55
C SER A 53 3.10 -9.72 13.32
N LEU A 54 3.66 -10.29 12.25
CA LEU A 54 2.83 -10.69 11.10
C LEU A 54 1.71 -11.66 11.51
N TYR A 55 1.93 -12.49 12.52
CA TYR A 55 0.91 -13.40 13.05
C TYR A 55 -0.27 -12.64 13.70
N SER A 56 0.02 -11.69 14.60
CA SER A 56 -1.04 -10.92 15.27
C SER A 56 -1.84 -10.08 14.27
N ILE A 57 -1.16 -9.47 13.29
CA ILE A 57 -1.79 -8.71 12.22
C ILE A 57 -2.66 -9.64 11.35
N ALA A 58 -2.11 -10.77 10.88
CA ALA A 58 -2.85 -11.73 10.06
C ALA A 58 -4.14 -12.19 10.74
N ARG A 59 -4.07 -12.51 12.04
CA ARG A 59 -5.24 -12.90 12.84
C ARG A 59 -6.26 -11.77 12.96
N ASN A 60 -5.83 -10.54 13.23
CA ASN A 60 -6.73 -9.39 13.39
C ASN A 60 -7.48 -9.04 12.12
N PHE A 61 -6.88 -9.27 10.95
CA PHE A 61 -7.47 -8.97 9.65
C PHE A 61 -8.03 -10.20 8.93
N ASN A 62 -8.09 -11.36 9.60
CA ASN A 62 -8.57 -12.61 9.03
C ASN A 62 -7.89 -12.95 7.68
N THR A 63 -6.56 -12.88 7.66
CA THR A 63 -5.71 -13.19 6.50
C THR A 63 -4.55 -14.11 6.91
N THR A 64 -3.62 -14.40 6.00
CA THR A 64 -2.45 -15.24 6.28
C THR A 64 -1.16 -14.44 6.24
N ILE A 65 -0.15 -14.92 6.97
CA ILE A 65 1.21 -14.34 6.94
C ILE A 65 1.73 -14.31 5.51
N ASP A 66 1.59 -15.41 4.76
CA ASP A 66 2.07 -15.51 3.38
C ASP A 66 1.36 -14.54 2.43
N LYS A 67 0.08 -14.24 2.68
CA LYS A 67 -0.63 -13.22 1.92
C LYS A 67 -0.09 -11.82 2.23
N ILE A 68 0.06 -11.47 3.50
CA ILE A 68 0.65 -10.19 3.90
C ILE A 68 2.05 -10.03 3.29
N LYS A 69 2.88 -11.09 3.35
CA LYS A 69 4.23 -11.05 2.80
C LYS A 69 4.24 -10.82 1.29
N ARG A 70 3.45 -11.60 0.54
CA ARG A 70 3.35 -11.41 -0.93
C ARG A 70 2.87 -10.01 -1.29
N ASP A 71 1.82 -9.55 -0.65
CA ASP A 71 1.19 -8.26 -0.97
C ASP A 71 2.11 -7.06 -0.64
N ASN A 72 3.09 -7.25 0.25
CA ASN A 72 4.02 -6.21 0.71
C ASN A 72 5.48 -6.48 0.33
N ASN A 73 5.73 -7.43 -0.58
CA ASN A 73 7.07 -7.83 -1.02
C ASN A 73 8.04 -8.17 0.13
N LEU A 74 7.54 -8.76 1.21
CA LEU A 74 8.35 -9.15 2.37
C LEU A 74 8.95 -10.53 2.15
N THR A 75 10.26 -10.64 2.28
CA THR A 75 10.97 -11.92 2.20
C THR A 75 11.02 -12.64 3.56
N SER A 76 11.03 -11.89 4.66
CA SER A 76 11.10 -12.40 6.04
C SER A 76 9.83 -12.08 6.84
N ASN A 77 9.81 -12.55 8.09
CA ASN A 77 8.73 -12.23 9.03
C ASN A 77 9.03 -10.99 9.89
N THR A 78 10.19 -10.36 9.69
CA THR A 78 10.62 -9.19 10.45
C THR A 78 9.87 -7.96 9.95
N ILE A 79 9.24 -7.25 10.88
CA ILE A 79 8.56 -5.98 10.64
C ILE A 79 8.97 -4.98 11.72
N TYR A 80 8.91 -3.69 11.39
CA TYR A 80 9.36 -2.62 12.29
C TYR A 80 8.21 -1.68 12.64
N PRO A 81 8.13 -1.16 13.88
CA PRO A 81 7.19 -0.11 14.22
C PRO A 81 7.30 1.08 13.25
N GLY A 82 6.16 1.59 12.78
CA GLY A 82 6.09 2.64 11.76
C GLY A 82 6.06 2.12 10.31
N GLN A 83 6.39 0.84 10.07
CA GLN A 83 6.29 0.24 8.74
C GLN A 83 4.82 0.18 8.28
N GLN A 84 4.57 0.57 7.02
CA GLN A 84 3.25 0.51 6.42
C GLN A 84 3.06 -0.83 5.71
N LEU A 85 1.93 -1.49 5.96
CA LEU A 85 1.52 -2.74 5.33
C LEU A 85 0.15 -2.56 4.66
N PHE A 86 0.03 -3.06 3.44
CA PHE A 86 -1.21 -3.17 2.69
C PHE A 86 -1.84 -4.52 2.95
N ILE A 87 -3.02 -4.52 3.56
CA ILE A 87 -3.77 -5.72 3.91
C ILE A 87 -4.96 -5.83 2.98
N TYR A 88 -4.84 -6.66 1.94
CA TYR A 88 -5.88 -6.88 0.95
C TYR A 88 -6.96 -7.83 1.49
N ARG A 89 -8.22 -7.51 1.22
CA ARG A 89 -9.41 -8.31 1.57
C ARG A 89 -9.90 -9.12 0.38
#